data_AF-A0A924S2V0-F1
#
_entry.id   AF-A0A924S2V0-F1
#
_cell.length_a   1.000
_cell.length_b   1.000
_cell.length_c   1.000
_cell.angle_alpha   90.00
_cell.angle_beta   90.00
_cell.angle_gamma   90.00
#
_symmetry.space_group_name_H-M   'P 1'
#
loop_
_entity.id
_entity.type
_entity.pdbx_description
1 polymer ?
#
loop_
_entity_poly.entity_id
_entity_poly.type
_entity_poly.pdbx_seq_one_letter_code
_entity_poly.pdbx_strand_id
1 'polypeptide(L)'
;MPAAGRTPSSTPLERYNAKRDFKITSEPGPVRTKPGKQLSFVIQKHDATRLHYDFRLELDGVLLSWAVPKGPSFDPKERRLAVHVEDHPVAYGTFEGTIPKGQYGAGTVIVWDNGSWEPVGDPQAGMKAGKLVFRLHGKKLAGLWELVKIAKPGERQEPWLLFKKHDEWERPHADYDVVGALPDSVIAHPLKPLDGGPVASIQRAGKVAAATLEAGKASAMAATATPTKARSKRGPAPNGARPRPGQASAFDASALDGARKAALPETLSPQLATLAKAAPMHGDWLYEIKFDGYRLLTRIAHGQAVIFTRGGHDWTHKMQPLADELATLGIDSAWLDGEAVVLDAAGLPHFNLLQNALDSKRSSAAIVYYVFDAPFLNGLDLRRVLLWSRRAVLKAAFAGKDNDRVHFSEAFDIPPAQMLDAACRMGLEGVMAKRRDSTYVSGRTEHWLKLKCSLRQEFVVIGFTDRSGSG
;
A
#
# COMPACT_ATOMS: atom_id res chain seq x y z
N MET A 1 34.58 -11.77 5.70
CA MET A 1 33.94 -13.11 5.79
C MET A 1 32.82 -13.16 4.78
N PRO A 2 32.79 -14.14 3.86
CA PRO A 2 31.78 -14.18 2.81
C PRO A 2 30.43 -14.66 3.36
N ALA A 3 29.35 -14.12 2.79
CA ALA A 3 27.98 -14.44 3.14
C ALA A 3 27.63 -15.88 2.74
N ALA A 4 27.04 -16.64 3.68
CA ALA A 4 26.56 -17.99 3.44
C ALA A 4 25.34 -17.99 2.52
N GLY A 5 25.59 -18.23 1.23
CA GLY A 5 24.59 -18.73 0.29
C GLY A 5 24.12 -20.13 0.71
N ARG A 6 22.84 -20.40 0.48
CA ARG A 6 22.15 -21.65 0.87
C ARG A 6 22.85 -22.86 0.22
N THR A 7 23.47 -23.72 1.04
CA THR A 7 23.93 -25.05 0.61
C THR A 7 22.73 -25.99 0.45
N PRO A 8 22.65 -26.79 -0.63
CA PRO A 8 21.55 -27.71 -0.90
C PRO A 8 21.71 -29.02 -0.13
N SER A 9 21.51 -28.99 1.19
CA SER A 9 21.38 -30.20 2.01
C SER A 9 20.81 -29.93 3.43
N SER A 10 20.02 -28.86 3.61
CA SER A 10 19.41 -28.58 4.91
C SER A 10 18.01 -29.20 4.99
N THR A 11 17.79 -30.08 5.96
CA THR A 11 16.46 -30.59 6.29
C THR A 11 15.52 -29.43 6.64
N PRO A 12 14.24 -29.45 6.23
CA PRO A 12 13.33 -28.29 6.34
C PRO A 12 13.22 -27.65 7.74
N LEU A 13 13.43 -28.45 8.80
CA LEU A 13 13.33 -28.01 10.19
C LEU A 13 14.67 -27.65 10.86
N GLU A 14 15.79 -27.61 10.13
CA GLU A 14 17.10 -27.28 10.70
C GLU A 14 17.14 -25.90 11.33
N ARG A 15 16.61 -24.88 10.64
CA ARG A 15 16.55 -23.51 11.19
C ARG A 15 15.61 -23.43 12.39
N TYR A 16 14.58 -24.27 12.42
CA TYR A 16 13.69 -24.38 13.57
C TYR A 16 14.46 -24.92 14.78
N ASN A 17 15.06 -26.10 14.62
CA ASN A 17 15.85 -26.78 15.64
C ASN A 17 16.99 -25.90 16.19
N ALA A 18 17.72 -25.21 15.31
CA ALA A 18 18.86 -24.37 15.69
C ALA A 18 18.49 -23.14 16.54
N LYS A 19 17.21 -22.74 16.56
CA LYS A 19 16.73 -21.56 17.28
C LYS A 19 16.10 -21.87 18.64
N ARG A 20 15.91 -23.15 19.01
CA ARG A 20 15.22 -23.56 20.24
C ARG A 20 16.14 -24.37 21.15
N ASP A 21 15.94 -24.20 22.44
CA ASP A 21 16.44 -25.12 23.45
C ASP A 21 15.25 -25.88 24.08
N PHE A 22 15.03 -27.11 23.62
CA PHE A 22 13.92 -27.97 24.06
C PHE A 22 14.06 -28.47 25.51
N LYS A 23 15.16 -28.15 26.20
CA LYS A 23 15.25 -28.35 27.66
C LYS A 23 14.58 -27.22 28.44
N ILE A 24 14.33 -26.07 27.78
CA ILE A 24 13.81 -24.85 28.39
C ILE A 24 12.41 -24.52 27.85
N THR A 25 12.20 -24.65 26.54
CA THR A 25 10.90 -24.39 25.90
C THR A 25 9.99 -25.62 25.96
N SER A 26 8.69 -25.41 26.09
CA SER A 26 7.66 -26.45 25.98
C SER A 26 7.21 -26.69 24.52
N GLU A 27 7.85 -26.03 23.56
CA GLU A 27 7.58 -26.22 22.14
C GLU A 27 7.95 -27.64 21.66
N PRO A 28 7.21 -28.23 20.69
CA PRO A 28 7.49 -29.56 20.18
C PRO A 28 8.79 -29.64 19.37
N GLY A 29 9.46 -30.80 19.43
CA GLY A 29 10.69 -31.06 18.68
C GLY A 29 10.54 -31.09 17.15
N PRO A 30 11.65 -31.05 16.39
CA PRO A 30 11.68 -30.89 14.93
C PRO A 30 11.32 -32.18 14.17
N VAL A 31 10.14 -32.74 14.39
CA VAL A 31 9.67 -33.96 13.72
C VAL A 31 8.82 -33.61 12.51
N ARG A 32 9.23 -34.08 11.32
CA ARG A 32 8.38 -34.06 10.12
C ARG A 32 7.35 -35.18 10.18
N THR A 33 6.13 -34.88 9.75
CA THR A 33 5.05 -35.87 9.68
C THR A 33 4.79 -36.26 8.23
N LYS A 34 4.19 -37.44 8.03
CA LYS A 34 3.71 -37.81 6.69
C LYS A 34 2.51 -36.92 6.34
N PRO A 35 2.38 -36.45 5.08
CA PRO A 35 1.24 -35.65 4.67
C PRO A 35 -0.09 -36.35 4.98
N GLY A 36 -1.02 -35.62 5.59
CA GLY A 36 -2.39 -36.09 5.78
C GLY A 36 -3.18 -36.15 4.47
N LYS A 37 -4.40 -36.72 4.52
CA LYS A 37 -5.32 -36.70 3.36
C LYS A 37 -5.81 -35.30 3.00
N GLN A 38 -5.78 -34.38 3.96
CA GLN A 38 -6.20 -32.99 3.82
C GLN A 38 -5.13 -32.10 4.45
N LEU A 39 -4.76 -31.01 3.78
CA LEU A 39 -3.73 -30.10 4.27
C LEU A 39 -4.29 -29.22 5.38
N SER A 40 -3.61 -29.17 6.51
CA SER A 40 -4.02 -28.34 7.65
C SER A 40 -3.46 -26.92 7.57
N PHE A 41 -4.17 -25.96 8.15
CA PHE A 41 -3.64 -24.63 8.44
C PHE A 41 -3.88 -24.28 9.89
N VAL A 42 -3.05 -23.37 10.38
CA VAL A 42 -3.17 -22.81 11.73
C VAL A 42 -2.76 -21.34 11.71
N ILE A 43 -3.43 -20.55 12.53
CA ILE A 43 -3.04 -19.18 12.84
C ILE A 43 -2.86 -19.08 14.35
N GLN A 44 -1.66 -18.73 14.78
CA GLN A 44 -1.36 -18.53 16.19
C GLN A 44 -1.25 -17.04 16.50
N LYS A 45 -1.97 -16.56 17.51
CA LYS A 45 -1.78 -15.19 18.03
C LYS A 45 -0.62 -15.24 19.03
N HIS A 46 0.40 -14.46 18.76
CA HIS A 46 1.66 -14.47 19.49
C HIS A 46 1.92 -13.09 20.10
N ASP A 47 1.71 -13.00 21.41
CA ASP A 47 2.03 -11.82 22.23
C ASP A 47 3.50 -11.85 22.66
N ALA A 48 4.39 -11.64 21.68
CA ALA A 48 5.82 -11.52 21.89
C ALA A 48 6.21 -10.07 22.26
N THR A 49 7.42 -9.61 21.92
CA THR A 49 7.79 -8.19 22.04
C THR A 49 6.81 -7.26 21.30
N ARG A 50 6.17 -7.78 20.25
CA ARG A 50 5.04 -7.16 19.55
C ARG A 50 4.02 -8.24 19.23
N LEU A 51 2.74 -7.94 19.42
CA LEU A 51 1.65 -8.81 19.00
C LEU A 51 1.69 -9.03 17.48
N HIS A 52 1.59 -10.29 17.07
CA HIS A 52 1.44 -10.69 15.68
C HIS A 52 0.66 -12.00 15.57
N TYR A 53 0.29 -12.36 14.35
CA TYR A 53 -0.40 -13.60 14.03
C TYR A 53 0.49 -14.45 13.13
N ASP A 54 0.97 -15.56 13.63
CA ASP A 54 1.72 -16.54 12.86
C ASP A 54 0.76 -17.35 11.98
N PHE A 55 0.68 -16.99 10.70
CA PHE A 55 -0.11 -17.67 9.69
C PHE A 55 0.68 -18.84 9.11
N ARG A 56 0.13 -20.05 9.14
CA ARG A 56 0.86 -21.25 8.74
C ARG A 56 0.03 -22.20 7.88
N LEU A 57 0.65 -22.73 6.82
CA LEU A 57 0.07 -23.72 5.91
C LEU A 57 0.90 -24.99 5.94
N GLU A 58 0.26 -26.15 6.13
CA GLU A 58 0.93 -27.44 5.99
C GLU A 58 1.27 -27.72 4.53
N LEU A 59 2.55 -27.97 4.24
CA LEU A 59 3.02 -28.47 2.95
C LEU A 59 4.23 -29.38 3.16
N ASP A 60 4.28 -30.52 2.47
CA ASP A 60 5.39 -31.48 2.52
C ASP A 60 5.81 -31.91 3.95
N GLY A 61 4.84 -32.03 4.86
CA GLY A 61 5.05 -32.51 6.24
C GLY A 61 5.66 -31.47 7.20
N VAL A 62 5.61 -30.19 6.85
CA VAL A 62 5.98 -29.05 7.70
C VAL A 62 4.93 -27.94 7.60
N LEU A 63 4.98 -26.98 8.51
CA LEU A 63 4.19 -25.75 8.48
C LEU A 63 5.03 -24.61 7.88
N LEU A 64 4.73 -24.24 6.64
CA LEU A 64 5.23 -23.00 6.04
C LEU A 64 4.65 -21.83 6.82
N SER A 65 5.48 -20.84 7.17
CA SER A 65 5.13 -19.93 8.28
C SER A 65 5.41 -18.47 7.99
N TRP A 66 4.42 -17.61 8.26
CA TRP A 66 4.52 -16.16 8.11
C TRP A 66 4.04 -15.42 9.35
N ALA A 67 4.82 -14.47 9.84
CA ALA A 67 4.37 -13.53 10.86
C ALA A 67 3.55 -12.40 10.22
N VAL A 68 2.29 -12.24 10.62
CA VAL A 68 1.34 -11.24 10.13
C VAL A 68 0.99 -10.28 11.27
N PRO A 69 1.67 -9.12 11.39
CA PRO A 69 1.54 -8.26 12.58
C PRO A 69 0.13 -7.76 12.88
N LYS A 70 -0.67 -7.48 11.85
CA LYS A 70 -2.05 -7.01 11.98
C LYS A 70 -3.10 -8.12 11.91
N GLY A 71 -2.67 -9.37 11.75
CA GLY A 71 -3.56 -10.49 11.48
C GLY A 71 -4.26 -10.42 10.12
N PRO A 72 -5.02 -11.47 9.78
CA PRO A 72 -5.80 -11.59 8.56
C PRO A 72 -6.97 -10.58 8.53
N SER A 73 -7.53 -10.33 7.36
CA SER A 73 -8.72 -9.49 7.19
C SER A 73 -9.61 -10.04 6.08
N PHE A 74 -10.93 -9.98 6.27
CA PHE A 74 -11.89 -10.30 5.22
C PHE A 74 -12.05 -9.19 4.18
N ASP A 75 -11.40 -8.04 4.35
CA ASP A 75 -11.47 -6.94 3.38
C ASP A 75 -10.49 -7.18 2.22
N PRO A 76 -10.98 -7.37 0.98
CA PRO A 76 -10.11 -7.58 -0.19
C PRO A 76 -9.20 -6.38 -0.50
N LYS A 77 -9.50 -5.20 0.04
CA LYS A 77 -8.67 -3.99 -0.14
C LYS A 77 -7.48 -3.96 0.81
N GLU A 78 -7.52 -4.74 1.89
CA GLU A 78 -6.44 -4.76 2.88
C GLU A 78 -5.37 -5.79 2.52
N ARG A 79 -4.18 -5.30 2.17
CA ARG A 79 -3.00 -6.15 1.98
C ARG A 79 -2.18 -6.21 3.27
N ARG A 80 -2.21 -7.35 3.94
CA ARG A 80 -1.52 -7.58 5.22
C ARG A 80 -0.08 -8.02 4.95
N LEU A 81 0.89 -7.31 5.52
CA LEU A 81 2.29 -7.76 5.51
C LEU A 81 2.40 -9.13 6.19
N ALA A 82 3.06 -10.07 5.52
CA ALA A 82 3.33 -11.41 5.98
C ALA A 82 4.83 -11.68 5.83
N VAL A 83 5.57 -11.73 6.94
CA VAL A 83 7.02 -11.94 6.91
C VAL A 83 7.31 -13.44 6.98
N HIS A 84 7.93 -14.00 5.95
CA HIS A 84 8.26 -15.42 5.94
C HIS A 84 9.32 -15.74 7.01
N VAL A 85 9.01 -16.67 7.91
CA VAL A 85 9.90 -17.15 8.98
C VAL A 85 10.26 -18.61 8.73
N GLU A 86 11.05 -19.23 9.62
CA GLU A 86 11.38 -20.64 9.47
C GLU A 86 10.14 -21.54 9.51
N ASP A 87 10.21 -22.67 8.80
CA ASP A 87 9.18 -23.70 8.85
C ASP A 87 9.09 -24.32 10.25
N HIS A 88 7.90 -24.78 10.63
CA HIS A 88 7.66 -25.39 11.94
C HIS A 88 7.21 -26.84 11.79
N PRO A 89 7.46 -27.73 12.77
CA PRO A 89 6.91 -29.08 12.75
C PRO A 89 5.38 -29.02 12.80
N VAL A 90 4.69 -29.95 12.14
CA VAL A 90 3.20 -29.98 12.12
C VAL A 90 2.60 -30.04 13.53
N ALA A 91 3.27 -30.73 14.46
CA ALA A 91 2.86 -30.79 15.87
C ALA A 91 2.78 -29.39 16.53
N TYR A 92 3.56 -28.42 16.05
CA TYR A 92 3.54 -27.03 16.54
C TYR A 92 2.19 -26.35 16.35
N GLY A 93 1.39 -26.77 15.36
CA GLY A 93 0.10 -26.16 15.08
C GLY A 93 -0.97 -26.37 16.17
N THR A 94 -0.67 -27.17 17.20
CA THR A 94 -1.53 -27.37 18.37
C THR A 94 -1.00 -26.71 19.64
N PHE A 95 0.17 -26.07 19.57
CA PHE A 95 0.82 -25.49 20.73
C PHE A 95 0.12 -24.21 21.22
N GLU A 96 -0.19 -24.18 22.51
CA GLU A 96 -0.54 -22.99 23.29
C GLU A 96 0.31 -22.95 24.57
N GLY A 97 0.75 -21.76 24.96
CA GLY A 97 1.55 -21.59 26.16
C GLY A 97 2.41 -20.33 26.15
N THR A 98 3.21 -20.14 27.20
CA THR A 98 4.15 -19.03 27.30
C THR A 98 5.57 -19.52 27.05
N ILE A 99 6.20 -18.98 26.02
CA ILE A 99 7.62 -19.19 25.72
C ILE A 99 8.44 -18.33 26.72
N PRO A 100 9.35 -18.93 27.52
CA PRO A 100 10.08 -18.21 28.57
C PRO A 100 10.89 -17.01 28.06
N LYS A 101 11.05 -15.99 28.92
CA LYS A 101 11.91 -14.82 28.61
C LYS A 101 13.34 -15.26 28.26
N GLY A 102 13.93 -14.61 27.25
CA GLY A 102 15.27 -14.93 26.77
C GLY A 102 15.32 -16.06 25.75
N GLN A 103 14.23 -16.82 25.56
CA GLN A 103 14.10 -17.76 24.46
C GLN A 103 13.69 -17.04 23.17
N TYR A 104 14.02 -17.65 22.03
CA TYR A 104 13.60 -17.15 20.74
C TYR A 104 12.08 -17.20 20.63
N GLY A 105 11.44 -16.06 20.34
CA GLY A 105 9.98 -15.97 20.33
C GLY A 105 9.36 -15.92 21.73
N ALA A 106 10.06 -15.41 22.75
CA ALA A 106 9.49 -15.21 24.08
C ALA A 106 8.17 -14.42 24.02
N GLY A 107 7.13 -14.96 24.65
CA GLY A 107 5.77 -14.43 24.53
C GLY A 107 4.71 -15.50 24.81
N THR A 108 3.45 -15.08 24.87
CA THR A 108 2.31 -16.00 25.00
C THR A 108 1.75 -16.32 23.62
N VAL A 109 1.55 -17.60 23.36
CA VAL A 109 1.04 -18.14 22.10
C VAL A 109 -0.30 -18.83 22.34
N ILE A 110 -1.30 -18.48 21.53
CA ILE A 110 -2.58 -19.21 21.46
C ILE A 110 -2.89 -19.59 20.02
N VAL A 111 -3.66 -20.66 19.82
CA VAL A 111 -4.22 -21.06 18.53
C VAL A 111 -5.46 -20.22 18.27
N TRP A 112 -5.28 -19.16 17.47
CA TRP A 112 -6.32 -18.19 17.16
C TRP A 112 -7.32 -18.72 16.11
N ASP A 113 -6.87 -19.48 15.11
CA ASP A 113 -7.76 -20.19 14.19
C ASP A 113 -7.07 -21.46 13.69
N ASN A 114 -7.85 -22.47 13.30
CA ASN A 114 -7.34 -23.66 12.64
C ASN A 114 -8.40 -24.33 11.76
N GLY A 115 -7.93 -25.16 10.84
CA GLY A 115 -8.79 -25.92 9.95
C GLY A 115 -8.00 -26.55 8.80
N SER A 116 -8.67 -26.72 7.67
CA SER A 116 -8.04 -27.21 6.44
C SER A 116 -7.90 -26.13 5.39
N TRP A 117 -6.93 -26.30 4.49
CA TRP A 117 -6.78 -25.44 3.32
C TRP A 117 -6.68 -26.26 2.03
N GLU A 118 -7.07 -25.63 0.92
CA GLU A 118 -7.04 -26.22 -0.41
C GLU A 118 -6.25 -25.30 -1.37
N PRO A 119 -5.12 -25.74 -1.95
CA PRO A 119 -4.39 -24.96 -2.93
C PRO A 119 -5.19 -24.79 -4.22
N VAL A 120 -5.11 -23.61 -4.82
CA VAL A 120 -5.54 -23.38 -6.21
C VAL A 120 -4.33 -23.54 -7.11
N GLY A 121 -4.22 -24.69 -7.75
CA GLY A 121 -3.05 -25.08 -8.55
C GLY A 121 -2.01 -25.86 -7.74
N ASP A 122 -0.78 -25.92 -8.23
CA ASP A 122 0.34 -26.62 -7.58
C ASP A 122 0.97 -25.71 -6.50
N PRO A 123 0.90 -26.08 -5.20
CA PRO A 123 1.44 -25.27 -4.12
C PRO A 123 2.97 -25.25 -4.08
N GLN A 124 3.67 -26.31 -4.51
CA GLN A 124 5.13 -26.33 -4.58
C GLN A 124 5.62 -25.34 -5.66
N ALA A 125 4.98 -25.35 -6.83
CA ALA A 125 5.27 -24.39 -7.89
C ALA A 125 4.95 -22.96 -7.45
N GLY A 126 3.82 -22.76 -6.76
CA GLY A 126 3.41 -21.45 -6.23
C GLY A 126 4.39 -20.89 -5.19
N MET A 127 4.89 -21.72 -4.28
CA MET A 127 5.94 -21.30 -3.33
C MET A 127 7.23 -20.88 -4.03
N LYS A 128 7.65 -21.62 -5.06
CA LYS A 128 8.84 -21.27 -5.86
C LYS A 128 8.64 -19.96 -6.63
N ALA A 129 7.45 -19.76 -7.17
CA ALA A 129 7.10 -18.55 -7.91
C ALA A 129 6.82 -17.33 -7.01
N GLY A 130 6.67 -17.53 -5.70
CA GLY A 130 6.32 -16.45 -4.77
C GLY A 130 4.84 -16.06 -4.85
N LYS A 131 3.95 -16.97 -5.23
CA LYS A 131 2.51 -16.72 -5.35
C LYS A 131 1.72 -17.97 -4.99
N LEU A 132 0.96 -17.91 -3.90
CA LEU A 132 0.04 -18.95 -3.47
C LEU A 132 -1.38 -18.39 -3.47
N VAL A 133 -2.29 -19.08 -4.16
CA VAL A 133 -3.73 -18.82 -4.07
C VAL A 133 -4.36 -20.06 -3.45
N PHE A 134 -5.21 -19.90 -2.45
CA PHE A 134 -5.75 -21.02 -1.70
C PHE A 134 -7.08 -20.69 -1.04
N ARG A 135 -7.86 -21.73 -0.74
CA ARG A 135 -9.10 -21.64 0.04
C ARG A 135 -8.84 -22.10 1.47
N LEU A 136 -9.39 -21.36 2.44
CA LEU A 136 -9.39 -21.72 3.86
C LEU A 136 -10.76 -22.24 4.27
N HIS A 137 -10.74 -23.27 5.11
CA HIS A 137 -11.91 -23.86 5.76
C HIS A 137 -11.65 -23.88 7.27
N GLY A 138 -11.72 -22.69 7.87
CA GLY A 138 -11.44 -22.46 9.29
C GLY A 138 -12.69 -22.26 10.14
N LYS A 139 -12.45 -21.99 11.41
CA LYS A 139 -13.49 -21.59 12.36
C LYS A 139 -13.71 -20.08 12.37
N LYS A 140 -12.67 -19.30 12.06
CA LYS A 140 -12.75 -17.83 11.96
C LYS A 140 -12.55 -17.32 10.54
N LEU A 141 -11.67 -17.95 9.78
CA LEU A 141 -11.41 -17.62 8.39
C LEU A 141 -12.01 -18.64 7.43
N ALA A 142 -12.61 -18.16 6.35
CA ALA A 142 -13.11 -18.98 5.26
C ALA A 142 -12.86 -18.28 3.91
N GLY A 143 -13.07 -19.04 2.82
CA GLY A 143 -13.02 -18.50 1.46
C GLY A 143 -11.62 -18.45 0.86
N LEU A 144 -11.46 -17.70 -0.22
CA LEU A 144 -10.29 -17.61 -1.07
C LEU A 144 -9.33 -16.50 -0.61
N TRP A 145 -8.04 -16.81 -0.58
CA TRP A 145 -6.96 -15.97 -0.09
C TRP A 145 -5.75 -16.06 -1.02
N GLU A 146 -4.84 -15.10 -0.89
CA GLU A 146 -3.63 -15.04 -1.68
C GLU A 146 -2.44 -14.57 -0.84
N LEU A 147 -1.29 -15.24 -1.02
CA LEU A 147 0.02 -14.87 -0.52
C LEU A 147 0.92 -14.54 -1.72
N VAL A 148 1.46 -13.32 -1.78
CA VAL A 148 2.38 -12.90 -2.85
C VAL A 148 3.68 -12.38 -2.26
N LYS A 149 4.81 -12.94 -2.68
CA LYS A 149 6.16 -12.49 -2.36
C LYS A 149 6.43 -11.17 -3.08
N ILE A 150 6.85 -10.16 -2.33
CA ILE A 150 7.24 -8.83 -2.85
C ILE A 150 8.75 -8.58 -2.69
N ALA A 151 9.50 -9.56 -2.21
CA ALA A 151 10.94 -9.50 -2.00
C ALA A 151 11.70 -9.39 -3.33
N LYS A 152 12.66 -8.45 -3.43
CA LYS A 152 13.62 -8.43 -4.55
C LYS A 152 14.68 -9.53 -4.37
N PRO A 153 15.26 -10.08 -5.46
CA PRO A 153 16.36 -11.04 -5.37
C PRO A 153 17.53 -10.47 -4.54
N GLY A 154 17.92 -11.16 -3.46
CA GLY A 154 19.04 -10.76 -2.59
C GLY A 154 18.64 -10.07 -1.27
N GLU A 155 17.35 -9.81 -1.03
CA GLU A 155 16.89 -9.31 0.27
C GLU A 155 17.00 -10.36 1.38
N ARG A 156 17.47 -9.95 2.56
CA ARG A 156 17.68 -10.83 3.72
C ARG A 156 16.37 -11.29 4.37
N GLN A 157 15.30 -10.53 4.18
CA GLN A 157 13.93 -10.89 4.57
C GLN A 157 13.13 -11.15 3.31
N GLU A 158 12.22 -12.11 3.35
CA GLU A 158 11.31 -12.38 2.26
C GLU A 158 9.94 -11.79 2.63
N PRO A 159 9.66 -10.51 2.35
CA PRO A 159 8.33 -9.95 2.59
C PRO A 159 7.31 -10.54 1.61
N TRP A 160 6.18 -10.97 2.17
CA TRP A 160 4.98 -11.36 1.45
C TRP A 160 3.81 -10.46 1.82
N LEU A 161 2.76 -10.49 1.01
CA LEU A 161 1.46 -9.90 1.32
C LEU A 161 0.42 -11.01 1.36
N LEU A 162 -0.32 -11.10 2.47
CA LEU A 162 -1.52 -11.90 2.63
C LEU A 162 -2.75 -11.01 2.41
N PHE A 163 -3.70 -11.43 1.59
CA PHE A 163 -4.96 -10.70 1.43
C PHE A 163 -6.11 -11.60 1.01
N LYS A 164 -7.32 -11.14 1.31
CA LYS A 164 -8.57 -11.80 0.91
C LYS A 164 -8.81 -11.60 -0.58
N LYS A 165 -9.20 -12.67 -1.26
CA LYS A 165 -9.73 -12.59 -2.64
C LYS A 165 -11.24 -12.38 -2.61
N HIS A 166 -11.77 -11.76 -3.66
CA HIS A 166 -13.21 -11.57 -3.81
C HIS A 166 -13.96 -12.91 -3.84
N ASP A 167 -14.88 -13.11 -2.91
CA ASP A 167 -15.82 -14.23 -2.83
C ASP A 167 -16.96 -13.93 -1.83
N GLU A 168 -17.80 -14.93 -1.51
CA GLU A 168 -18.95 -14.81 -0.61
C GLU A 168 -18.63 -14.47 0.86
N TRP A 169 -17.37 -14.60 1.29
CA TRP A 169 -16.94 -14.34 2.67
C TRP A 169 -16.31 -12.96 2.85
N GLU A 170 -16.12 -12.18 1.78
CA GLU A 170 -15.51 -10.86 1.87
C GLU A 170 -16.35 -9.89 2.70
N ARG A 171 -15.67 -9.07 3.52
CA ARG A 171 -16.31 -8.07 4.36
C ARG A 171 -15.41 -6.86 4.52
N PRO A 172 -15.89 -5.62 4.29
CA PRO A 172 -15.11 -4.43 4.59
C PRO A 172 -14.63 -4.44 6.04
N HIS A 173 -13.39 -4.02 6.28
CA HIS A 173 -12.79 -4.06 7.62
C HIS A 173 -13.56 -3.17 8.61
N ALA A 174 -14.12 -2.06 8.11
CA ALA A 174 -14.98 -1.16 8.88
C ALA A 174 -16.26 -1.85 9.40
N ASP A 175 -16.76 -2.86 8.67
CA ASP A 175 -17.96 -3.60 9.05
C ASP A 175 -17.63 -4.82 9.93
N TYR A 176 -16.46 -5.42 9.71
CA TYR A 176 -16.04 -6.61 10.43
C TYR A 176 -14.52 -6.76 10.51
N ASP A 177 -13.95 -6.35 11.65
CA ASP A 177 -12.59 -6.72 12.05
C ASP A 177 -12.61 -8.08 12.76
N VAL A 178 -12.31 -9.16 12.04
CA VAL A 178 -12.28 -10.53 12.59
C VAL A 178 -11.29 -10.69 13.75
N VAL A 179 -10.18 -9.93 13.73
CA VAL A 179 -9.13 -10.01 14.75
C VAL A 179 -9.62 -9.44 16.08
N GLY A 180 -10.30 -8.29 16.02
CA GLY A 180 -10.94 -7.68 17.19
C GLY A 180 -12.21 -8.41 17.63
N ALA A 181 -13.02 -8.91 16.69
CA ALA A 181 -14.28 -9.56 16.97
C ALA A 181 -14.12 -10.95 17.62
N LEU A 182 -13.08 -11.70 17.25
CA LEU A 182 -12.83 -13.05 17.72
C LEU A 182 -11.40 -13.19 18.25
N PRO A 183 -11.03 -12.59 19.40
CA PRO A 183 -9.64 -12.50 19.84
C PRO A 183 -9.10 -13.79 20.50
N ASP A 184 -9.98 -14.72 20.89
CA ASP A 184 -9.67 -15.83 21.80
C ASP A 184 -9.19 -17.10 21.10
N SER A 185 -8.66 -18.06 21.87
CA SER A 185 -8.25 -19.37 21.38
C SER A 185 -9.42 -20.21 20.89
N VAL A 186 -9.27 -20.90 19.76
CA VAL A 186 -10.25 -21.90 19.28
C VAL A 186 -10.09 -23.29 19.90
N ILE A 187 -9.07 -23.48 20.75
CA ILE A 187 -8.88 -24.68 21.58
C ILE A 187 -9.60 -24.45 22.91
N ALA A 188 -9.33 -23.34 23.59
CA ALA A 188 -9.97 -23.00 24.87
C ALA A 188 -11.45 -22.59 24.69
N HIS A 189 -11.78 -21.93 23.58
CA HIS A 189 -13.15 -21.53 23.24
C HIS A 189 -13.54 -22.09 21.85
N PRO A 190 -13.95 -23.38 21.79
CA PRO A 190 -14.23 -24.03 20.52
C PRO A 190 -15.35 -23.34 19.73
N LEU A 191 -15.03 -22.99 18.49
CA LEU A 191 -15.98 -22.50 17.50
C LEU A 191 -16.29 -23.60 16.50
N LYS A 192 -17.53 -23.61 15.98
CA LYS A 192 -17.87 -24.44 14.83
C LYS A 192 -17.15 -23.91 13.58
N PRO A 193 -16.75 -24.78 12.64
CA PRO A 193 -16.33 -24.34 11.31
C PRO A 193 -17.40 -23.45 10.67
N LEU A 194 -16.96 -22.50 9.85
CA LEU A 194 -17.89 -21.69 9.05
C LEU A 194 -18.51 -22.57 7.94
N ASP A 195 -19.82 -22.85 8.03
CA ASP A 195 -20.56 -23.74 7.10
C ASP A 195 -21.26 -22.99 5.93
N GLY A 196 -21.13 -23.50 4.69
CA GLY A 196 -21.95 -23.19 3.49
C GLY A 196 -21.35 -22.21 2.44
N GLY A 197 -21.15 -22.52 1.14
CA GLY A 197 -21.62 -23.65 0.29
C GLY A 197 -20.70 -23.97 -0.93
N PRO A 198 -21.18 -24.71 -1.96
CA PRO A 198 -20.76 -26.07 -2.30
C PRO A 198 -19.53 -26.23 -3.22
N VAL A 199 -18.87 -27.38 -3.05
CA VAL A 199 -17.78 -28.02 -3.83
C VAL A 199 -18.19 -28.35 -5.30
N ALA A 200 -19.25 -27.73 -5.83
CA ALA A 200 -19.84 -28.06 -7.14
C ALA A 200 -19.76 -26.87 -8.13
N SER A 201 -18.56 -26.38 -8.43
CA SER A 201 -18.34 -25.59 -9.67
C SER A 201 -16.90 -25.59 -10.19
N ILE A 202 -15.99 -26.37 -9.59
CA ILE A 202 -14.57 -26.44 -9.97
C ILE A 202 -14.36 -26.96 -11.42
N GLN A 203 -15.38 -27.55 -12.05
CA GLN A 203 -15.32 -27.98 -13.46
C GLN A 203 -15.66 -26.91 -14.51
N ARG A 204 -16.11 -25.70 -14.14
CA ARG A 204 -16.37 -24.61 -15.12
C ARG A 204 -15.29 -23.53 -15.20
N ALA A 205 -14.47 -23.34 -14.18
CA ALA A 205 -13.36 -22.36 -14.24
C ALA A 205 -12.15 -22.88 -15.04
N GLY A 206 -11.95 -24.19 -15.12
CA GLY A 206 -10.82 -24.81 -15.84
C GLY A 206 -10.95 -24.84 -17.37
N LYS A 207 -12.16 -24.65 -17.94
CA LYS A 207 -12.38 -24.69 -19.40
C LYS A 207 -12.38 -23.32 -20.08
N VAL A 208 -12.53 -22.22 -19.33
CA VAL A 208 -12.58 -20.86 -19.92
C VAL A 208 -11.19 -20.25 -20.08
N ALA A 209 -10.18 -20.72 -19.34
CA ALA A 209 -8.80 -20.24 -19.48
C ALA A 209 -8.02 -20.92 -20.63
N ALA A 210 -8.44 -22.10 -21.08
CA ALA A 210 -7.74 -22.87 -22.12
C ALA A 210 -8.27 -22.61 -23.55
N ALA A 211 -9.48 -22.06 -23.72
CA ALA A 211 -10.11 -21.88 -25.04
C ALA A 211 -9.85 -20.51 -25.69
N THR A 212 -9.30 -19.54 -24.95
CA THR A 212 -9.11 -18.15 -25.46
C THR A 212 -7.73 -17.89 -26.07
N LEU A 213 -6.88 -18.91 -26.17
CA LEU A 213 -5.55 -18.80 -26.78
C LEU A 213 -5.48 -19.22 -28.26
N GLU A 214 -6.55 -19.78 -28.84
CA GLU A 214 -6.51 -20.38 -30.20
C GLU A 214 -7.50 -19.79 -31.23
N ALA A 215 -8.33 -18.79 -30.91
CA ALA A 215 -9.33 -18.27 -31.86
C ALA A 215 -9.18 -16.77 -32.20
N GLY A 216 -7.96 -16.24 -32.07
CA GLY A 216 -7.61 -14.87 -32.50
C GLY A 216 -7.16 -14.80 -33.96
N LYS A 217 -7.89 -15.40 -34.90
CA LYS A 217 -7.75 -15.13 -36.34
C LYS A 217 -9.13 -15.09 -37.00
N ALA A 218 -9.36 -14.00 -37.74
CA ALA A 218 -10.44 -13.71 -38.69
C ALA A 218 -11.68 -12.94 -38.17
N SER A 219 -11.64 -11.63 -38.45
CA SER A 219 -12.59 -10.84 -39.25
C SER A 219 -14.06 -10.65 -38.83
N ALA A 220 -14.36 -9.40 -38.47
CA ALA A 220 -15.32 -8.46 -39.06
C ALA A 220 -16.75 -8.86 -39.51
N MET A 221 -17.65 -7.91 -39.20
CA MET A 221 -18.91 -7.48 -39.87
C MET A 221 -20.27 -7.90 -39.27
N ALA A 222 -21.05 -6.83 -39.01
CA ALA A 222 -22.51 -6.66 -39.20
C ALA A 222 -23.47 -7.48 -38.29
N ALA A 223 -24.66 -7.04 -37.91
CA ALA A 223 -25.40 -5.77 -37.95
C ALA A 223 -26.70 -5.97 -37.11
N THR A 224 -27.32 -4.85 -36.72
CA THR A 224 -28.78 -4.65 -36.54
C THR A 224 -29.61 -5.54 -35.57
N ALA A 225 -30.20 -4.93 -34.53
CA ALA A 225 -31.64 -4.62 -34.45
C ALA A 225 -32.07 -4.19 -33.02
N THR A 226 -32.81 -3.09 -32.93
CA THR A 226 -33.70 -2.68 -31.83
C THR A 226 -35.16 -2.80 -32.34
N PRO A 227 -36.24 -2.41 -31.63
CA PRO A 227 -36.46 -2.07 -30.21
C PRO A 227 -37.72 -2.74 -29.60
N THR A 228 -38.04 -2.51 -28.32
CA THR A 228 -39.41 -2.07 -27.96
C THR A 228 -39.48 -1.41 -26.58
N LYS A 229 -40.35 -0.40 -26.53
CA LYS A 229 -40.62 0.57 -25.46
C LYS A 229 -41.65 0.04 -24.46
N ALA A 230 -41.56 0.47 -23.21
CA ALA A 230 -42.74 0.85 -22.43
C ALA A 230 -42.36 1.96 -21.42
N ARG A 231 -43.24 2.95 -21.30
CA ARG A 231 -43.06 4.27 -20.69
C ARG A 231 -44.19 4.46 -19.68
N SER A 232 -43.91 4.90 -18.45
CA SER A 232 -44.90 5.61 -17.63
C SER A 232 -44.25 6.74 -16.84
N LYS A 233 -45.00 7.84 -16.70
CA LYS A 233 -44.65 9.18 -16.16
C LYS A 233 -44.97 9.20 -14.65
N ARG A 234 -44.11 9.66 -13.72
CA ARG A 234 -43.68 11.02 -13.28
C ARG A 234 -44.57 11.66 -12.18
N GLY A 235 -43.96 11.98 -11.04
CA GLY A 235 -44.38 12.91 -9.96
C GLY A 235 -43.23 13.09 -8.94
N PRO A 236 -43.04 14.25 -8.24
CA PRO A 236 -41.69 14.84 -8.02
C PRO A 236 -41.12 14.91 -6.57
N ALA A 237 -39.78 14.77 -6.47
CA ALA A 237 -38.74 15.33 -5.54
C ALA A 237 -38.79 15.06 -4.00
N PRO A 238 -37.66 15.05 -3.22
CA PRO A 238 -36.39 15.78 -3.44
C PRO A 238 -35.03 15.02 -3.18
N ASN A 239 -33.97 15.61 -3.77
CA ASN A 239 -32.53 15.64 -3.43
C ASN A 239 -31.71 14.41 -2.98
N GLY A 240 -30.60 14.17 -3.70
CA GLY A 240 -29.34 13.66 -3.12
C GLY A 240 -28.63 12.50 -3.81
N ALA A 241 -29.12 11.97 -4.93
CA ALA A 241 -28.58 10.74 -5.53
C ALA A 241 -27.55 10.99 -6.65
N ARG A 242 -26.39 10.33 -6.47
CA ARG A 242 -25.24 10.12 -7.36
C ARG A 242 -25.61 9.91 -8.84
N PRO A 243 -25.04 10.66 -9.81
CA PRO A 243 -25.33 10.43 -11.22
C PRO A 243 -24.69 9.13 -11.72
N ARG A 244 -25.43 8.39 -12.55
CA ARG A 244 -24.96 7.18 -13.24
C ARG A 244 -24.05 7.56 -14.43
N PRO A 245 -23.05 6.73 -14.77
CA PRO A 245 -22.08 7.06 -15.79
C PRO A 245 -22.68 6.91 -17.19
N GLY A 246 -22.61 7.98 -17.97
CA GLY A 246 -23.01 8.02 -19.36
C GLY A 246 -22.55 9.32 -20.02
N GLN A 247 -21.31 9.29 -20.51
CA GLN A 247 -20.71 10.22 -21.48
C GLN A 247 -20.87 11.72 -21.20
N ALA A 248 -19.96 12.26 -20.38
CA ALA A 248 -19.50 13.64 -20.42
C ALA A 248 -17.97 13.61 -20.24
N SER A 249 -17.26 14.53 -20.91
CA SER A 249 -15.79 14.59 -20.94
C SER A 249 -15.16 14.34 -19.57
N ALA A 250 -14.16 13.46 -19.52
CA ALA A 250 -13.32 13.30 -18.35
C ALA A 250 -12.84 14.68 -17.86
N PHE A 251 -12.78 14.87 -16.53
CA PHE A 251 -12.28 16.07 -15.84
C PHE A 251 -13.24 17.24 -15.56
N ASP A 252 -14.57 17.04 -15.47
CA ASP A 252 -15.44 18.19 -15.14
C ASP A 252 -15.34 18.64 -13.66
N ALA A 253 -14.28 19.38 -13.35
CA ALA A 253 -14.09 20.06 -12.08
C ALA A 253 -15.06 21.24 -11.88
N SER A 254 -15.80 21.65 -12.91
CA SER A 254 -16.72 22.80 -12.82
C SER A 254 -17.96 22.51 -11.98
N ALA A 255 -18.28 21.22 -11.80
CA ALA A 255 -19.36 20.76 -10.93
C ALA A 255 -18.97 20.68 -9.44
N LEU A 256 -17.71 20.96 -9.08
CA LEU A 256 -17.26 20.92 -7.69
C LEU A 256 -17.72 22.17 -6.93
N ASP A 257 -18.24 21.96 -5.73
CA ASP A 257 -18.59 23.07 -4.83
C ASP A 257 -17.34 23.90 -4.50
N GLY A 258 -17.47 25.22 -4.60
CA GLY A 258 -16.38 26.18 -4.46
C GLY A 258 -15.54 26.44 -5.72
N ALA A 259 -15.69 25.67 -6.81
CA ALA A 259 -14.96 25.93 -8.05
C ALA A 259 -15.46 27.23 -8.72
N ARG A 260 -14.54 28.05 -9.21
CA ARG A 260 -14.88 29.32 -9.90
C ARG A 260 -14.12 29.41 -11.21
N LYS A 261 -14.80 29.75 -12.30
CA LYS A 261 -14.10 30.18 -13.52
C LYS A 261 -13.30 31.45 -13.21
N ALA A 262 -12.02 31.44 -13.56
CA ALA A 262 -11.13 32.57 -13.34
C ALA A 262 -9.99 32.56 -14.36
N ALA A 263 -9.38 33.71 -14.59
CA ALA A 263 -8.12 33.78 -15.32
C ALA A 263 -7.01 33.10 -14.52
N LEU A 264 -6.05 32.46 -15.22
CA LEU A 264 -4.90 31.83 -14.60
C LEU A 264 -4.06 32.90 -13.88
N PRO A 265 -3.88 32.81 -12.54
CA PRO A 265 -3.07 33.77 -11.81
C PRO A 265 -1.62 33.83 -12.33
N GLU A 266 -1.05 35.03 -12.41
CA GLU A 266 0.36 35.22 -12.75
C GLU A 266 1.29 34.63 -11.69
N THR A 267 0.89 34.74 -10.43
CA THR A 267 1.63 34.24 -9.27
C THR A 267 0.71 33.48 -8.32
N LEU A 268 1.30 32.54 -7.58
CA LEU A 268 0.63 31.83 -6.51
C LEU A 268 1.65 31.57 -5.39
N SER A 269 1.27 31.85 -4.14
CA SER A 269 2.09 31.46 -2.98
C SER A 269 1.60 30.13 -2.41
N PRO A 270 2.50 29.25 -1.94
CA PRO A 270 2.12 27.92 -1.49
C PRO A 270 1.38 27.96 -0.14
N GLN A 271 0.54 26.97 0.10
CA GLN A 271 0.05 26.68 1.45
C GLN A 271 1.19 26.07 2.29
N LEU A 272 1.32 26.52 3.54
CA LEU A 272 2.37 26.07 4.45
C LEU A 272 1.77 25.27 5.61
N ALA A 273 2.45 24.19 5.98
CA ALA A 273 2.06 23.31 7.08
C ALA A 273 2.66 23.75 8.42
N THR A 274 1.90 23.56 9.50
CA THR A 274 2.33 23.77 10.89
C THR A 274 3.01 22.52 11.44
N LEU A 275 4.08 22.67 12.23
CA LEU A 275 4.73 21.52 12.87
C LEU A 275 3.83 21.01 13.99
N ALA A 276 3.49 19.72 13.96
CA ALA A 276 2.73 19.07 15.02
C ALA A 276 3.60 18.02 15.74
N LYS A 277 3.38 17.88 17.06
CA LYS A 277 4.09 16.88 17.88
C LYS A 277 3.53 15.46 17.71
N ALA A 278 2.24 15.35 17.42
CA ALA A 278 1.55 14.09 17.24
C ALA A 278 0.43 14.24 16.19
N ALA A 279 0.04 13.12 15.58
CA ALA A 279 -1.09 13.09 14.67
C ALA A 279 -2.39 13.49 15.40
N PRO A 280 -3.29 14.27 14.77
CA PRO A 280 -4.59 14.58 15.35
C PRO A 280 -5.38 13.32 15.71
N MET A 281 -5.94 13.26 16.92
CA MET A 281 -6.75 12.13 17.38
C MET A 281 -8.18 12.14 16.86
N HIS A 282 -8.66 13.32 16.42
CA HIS A 282 -10.02 13.55 15.95
C HIS A 282 -10.01 14.40 14.67
N GLY A 283 -11.11 14.32 13.93
CA GLY A 283 -11.31 15.03 12.66
C GLY A 283 -11.00 14.16 11.44
N ASP A 284 -11.42 14.64 10.27
CA ASP A 284 -11.25 13.95 9.00
C ASP A 284 -9.96 14.42 8.31
N TRP A 285 -8.89 13.67 8.53
CA TRP A 285 -7.55 13.95 8.01
C TRP A 285 -7.15 12.91 6.98
N LEU A 286 -6.60 13.38 5.85
CA LEU A 286 -5.81 12.54 4.97
C LEU A 286 -4.34 12.72 5.29
N TYR A 287 -3.53 11.75 4.90
CA TYR A 287 -2.12 11.79 5.18
C TYR A 287 -1.31 11.39 3.96
N GLU A 288 -0.19 12.05 3.75
CA GLU A 288 0.70 11.85 2.61
C GLU A 288 2.15 11.69 3.10
N ILE A 289 3.02 11.16 2.25
CA ILE A 289 4.46 11.13 2.52
C ILE A 289 4.95 12.56 2.71
N LYS A 290 5.70 12.81 3.79
CA LYS A 290 6.53 14.00 3.84
C LYS A 290 7.82 13.72 3.06
N PHE A 291 7.86 14.19 1.83
CA PHE A 291 9.07 14.16 1.01
C PHE A 291 10.14 15.11 1.59
N ASP A 292 11.40 14.68 1.50
CA ASP A 292 12.58 15.51 1.78
C ASP A 292 13.18 15.97 0.44
N GLY A 293 12.79 17.17 0.00
CA GLY A 293 13.06 17.66 -1.35
C GLY A 293 12.90 19.18 -1.50
N TYR A 294 12.74 19.63 -2.74
CA TYR A 294 12.42 21.02 -3.05
C TYR A 294 10.94 21.16 -3.41
N ARG A 295 10.22 21.98 -2.65
CA ARG A 295 8.87 22.43 -2.96
C ARG A 295 8.84 23.18 -4.29
N LEU A 296 7.99 22.72 -5.21
CA LEU A 296 7.73 23.35 -6.50
C LEU A 296 6.28 23.80 -6.64
N LEU A 297 6.11 24.93 -7.29
CA LEU A 297 4.85 25.40 -7.83
C LEU A 297 4.98 25.48 -9.35
N THR A 298 4.19 24.68 -10.06
CA THR A 298 4.23 24.63 -11.52
C THR A 298 3.06 25.38 -12.10
N ARG A 299 3.33 26.41 -12.89
CA ARG A 299 2.32 27.10 -13.68
C ARG A 299 2.27 26.49 -15.06
N ILE A 300 1.11 26.01 -15.49
CA ILE A 300 0.87 25.57 -16.87
C ILE A 300 0.00 26.63 -17.53
N ALA A 301 0.42 27.13 -18.69
CA ALA A 301 -0.34 28.07 -19.51
C ALA A 301 -0.26 27.67 -20.98
N HIS A 302 -1.40 27.47 -21.62
CA HIS A 302 -1.48 26.96 -22.99
C HIS A 302 -0.68 25.65 -23.17
N GLY A 303 -0.77 24.76 -22.18
CA GLY A 303 -0.02 23.51 -22.14
C GLY A 303 1.48 23.61 -21.85
N GLN A 304 2.03 24.82 -21.67
CA GLN A 304 3.46 25.04 -21.38
C GLN A 304 3.70 25.17 -19.88
N ALA A 305 4.60 24.34 -19.33
CA ALA A 305 4.92 24.31 -17.92
C ALA A 305 6.12 25.21 -17.57
N VAL A 306 5.93 26.05 -16.55
CA VAL A 306 6.98 26.86 -15.91
C VAL A 306 7.05 26.44 -14.44
N ILE A 307 8.26 26.10 -13.97
CA ILE A 307 8.50 25.53 -12.65
C ILE A 307 9.12 26.58 -11.73
N PHE A 308 8.38 26.95 -10.68
CA PHE A 308 8.84 27.89 -9.67
C PHE A 308 9.25 27.17 -8.38
N THR A 309 10.33 27.60 -7.77
CA THR A 309 10.67 27.23 -6.39
C THR A 309 9.67 27.84 -5.41
N ARG A 310 9.67 27.36 -4.15
CA ARG A 310 8.95 28.00 -3.04
C ARG A 310 9.16 29.52 -2.92
N GLY A 311 10.34 30.02 -3.28
CA GLY A 311 10.68 31.45 -3.24
C GLY A 311 10.21 32.24 -4.47
N GLY A 312 9.60 31.59 -5.46
CA GLY A 312 9.14 32.22 -6.71
C GLY A 312 10.19 32.30 -7.81
N HIS A 313 11.37 31.70 -7.64
CA HIS A 313 12.39 31.66 -8.69
C HIS A 313 12.04 30.64 -9.77
N ASP A 314 12.12 31.04 -11.03
CA ASP A 314 11.95 30.16 -12.19
C ASP A 314 13.16 29.23 -12.35
N TRP A 315 12.92 27.94 -12.15
CA TRP A 315 13.89 26.85 -12.27
C TRP A 315 13.57 25.90 -13.43
N THR A 316 12.73 26.33 -14.38
CA THR A 316 12.34 25.52 -15.55
C THR A 316 13.57 24.99 -16.29
N HIS A 317 14.56 25.85 -16.54
CA HIS A 317 15.81 25.47 -17.22
C HIS A 317 16.65 24.42 -16.46
N LYS A 318 16.52 24.32 -15.12
CA LYS A 318 17.21 23.31 -14.31
C LYS A 318 16.48 21.97 -14.31
N MET A 319 15.17 21.99 -14.56
CA MET A 319 14.27 20.85 -14.47
C MET A 319 13.53 20.62 -15.81
N GLN A 320 14.20 20.90 -16.94
CA GLN A 320 13.59 20.81 -18.27
C GLN A 320 12.89 19.47 -18.54
N PRO A 321 13.47 18.29 -18.18
CA PRO A 321 12.77 17.02 -18.38
C PRO A 321 11.41 16.93 -17.67
N LEU A 322 11.26 17.57 -16.50
CA LEU A 322 9.98 17.64 -15.80
C LEU A 322 9.00 18.56 -16.52
N ALA A 323 9.46 19.72 -17.02
CA ALA A 323 8.61 20.65 -17.75
C ALA A 323 8.07 20.02 -19.05
N ASP A 324 8.93 19.28 -19.76
CA ASP A 324 8.56 18.57 -20.98
C ASP A 324 7.49 17.49 -20.71
N GLU A 325 7.65 16.70 -19.63
CA GLU A 325 6.67 15.68 -19.23
C GLU A 325 5.37 16.29 -18.70
N LEU A 326 5.44 17.40 -17.97
CA LEU A 326 4.25 18.15 -17.53
C LEU A 326 3.41 18.65 -18.72
N ALA A 327 4.05 19.00 -19.85
CA ALA A 327 3.35 19.43 -21.06
C ALA A 327 2.58 18.29 -21.74
N THR A 328 2.94 17.02 -21.51
CA THR A 328 2.22 15.85 -22.07
C THR A 328 0.96 15.51 -21.28
N LEU A 329 0.74 16.13 -20.12
CA LEU A 329 -0.45 15.92 -19.31
C LEU A 329 -1.73 16.45 -19.96
N GLY A 330 -1.69 17.15 -21.09
CA GLY A 330 -2.91 17.67 -21.74
C GLY A 330 -3.73 18.60 -20.84
N ILE A 331 -3.06 19.26 -19.88
CA ILE A 331 -3.62 20.29 -19.02
C ILE A 331 -3.39 21.63 -19.73
N ASP A 332 -4.45 22.38 -20.01
CA ASP A 332 -4.32 23.65 -20.73
C ASP A 332 -3.82 24.78 -19.83
N SER A 333 -4.38 24.87 -18.61
CA SER A 333 -3.98 25.86 -17.62
C SER A 333 -4.00 25.30 -16.21
N ALA A 334 -2.96 25.53 -15.41
CA ALA A 334 -2.91 25.04 -14.03
C ALA A 334 -1.94 25.80 -13.14
N TRP A 335 -2.20 25.71 -11.84
CA TRP A 335 -1.17 25.76 -10.82
C TRP A 335 -1.14 24.41 -10.12
N LEU A 336 -0.01 23.72 -10.19
CA LEU A 336 0.24 22.46 -9.51
C LEU A 336 1.22 22.69 -8.36
N ASP A 337 1.00 22.01 -7.25
CA ASP A 337 1.79 22.16 -6.03
C ASP A 337 2.34 20.78 -5.64
N GLY A 338 3.67 20.61 -5.64
CA GLY A 338 4.31 19.31 -5.42
C GLY A 338 5.75 19.39 -4.92
N GLU A 339 6.38 18.23 -4.73
CA GLU A 339 7.77 18.13 -4.27
C GLU A 339 8.66 17.46 -5.32
N ALA A 340 9.78 18.10 -5.66
CA ALA A 340 10.84 17.45 -6.42
C ALA A 340 11.80 16.69 -5.49
N VAL A 341 12.10 15.45 -5.86
CA VAL A 341 12.99 14.54 -5.13
C VAL A 341 13.91 13.80 -6.11
N VAL A 342 14.98 13.24 -5.58
CA VAL A 342 15.73 12.16 -6.25
C VAL A 342 15.65 10.95 -5.36
N LEU A 343 15.31 9.80 -5.93
CA LEU A 343 15.24 8.54 -5.21
C LEU A 343 16.60 7.84 -5.21
N ASP A 344 16.98 7.26 -4.07
CA ASP A 344 18.16 6.41 -3.98
C ASP A 344 17.90 4.99 -4.53
N ALA A 345 18.89 4.10 -4.43
CA ALA A 345 18.76 2.71 -4.88
C ALA A 345 17.68 1.90 -4.12
N ALA A 346 17.28 2.34 -2.93
CA ALA A 346 16.19 1.77 -2.15
C ALA A 346 14.81 2.37 -2.52
N GLY A 347 14.78 3.39 -3.39
CA GLY A 347 13.57 4.10 -3.79
C GLY A 347 13.13 5.17 -2.79
N LEU A 348 14.00 5.61 -1.89
CA LEU A 348 13.70 6.63 -0.89
C LEU A 348 14.21 8.02 -1.33
N PRO A 349 13.47 9.11 -1.04
CA PRO A 349 13.93 10.47 -1.31
C PRO A 349 15.26 10.77 -0.60
N HIS A 350 16.24 11.29 -1.33
CA HIS A 350 17.56 11.62 -0.79
C HIS A 350 18.01 13.03 -1.19
N PHE A 351 17.98 13.95 -0.21
CA PHE A 351 18.20 15.39 -0.43
C PHE A 351 19.54 15.74 -1.08
N ASN A 352 20.65 15.10 -0.68
CA ASN A 352 21.96 15.38 -1.27
C ASN A 352 22.04 14.95 -2.75
N LEU A 353 21.32 13.88 -3.14
CA LEU A 353 21.28 13.47 -4.54
C LEU A 353 20.51 14.49 -5.37
N LEU A 354 19.45 15.08 -4.80
CA LEU A 354 18.71 16.16 -5.43
C LEU A 354 19.55 17.43 -5.64
N GLN A 355 20.37 17.83 -4.65
CA GLN A 355 21.29 18.96 -4.83
C GLN A 355 22.26 18.71 -6.00
N ASN A 356 22.92 17.55 -6.01
CA ASN A 356 23.83 17.16 -7.09
C ASN A 356 23.12 17.10 -8.45
N ALA A 357 21.86 16.66 -8.48
CA ALA A 357 21.07 16.58 -9.71
C ALA A 357 20.74 17.96 -10.30
N LEU A 358 20.63 18.99 -9.47
CA LEU A 358 20.34 20.37 -9.90
C LEU A 358 21.56 21.12 -10.43
N ASP A 359 22.77 20.68 -10.05
CA ASP A 359 24.02 21.32 -10.44
C ASP A 359 24.50 20.88 -11.84
N SER A 360 23.91 19.83 -12.43
CA SER A 360 24.26 19.38 -13.78
C SER A 360 23.04 19.03 -14.64
N LYS A 361 23.02 19.51 -15.89
CA LYS A 361 21.94 19.23 -16.86
C LYS A 361 21.75 17.74 -17.18
N ARG A 362 22.80 16.91 -17.00
CA ARG A 362 22.74 15.47 -17.27
C ARG A 362 22.10 14.69 -16.12
N SER A 363 22.20 15.22 -14.90
CA SER A 363 21.69 14.60 -13.69
C SER A 363 20.26 15.01 -13.34
N SER A 364 19.75 16.11 -13.92
CA SER A 364 18.37 16.56 -13.70
C SER A 364 17.31 15.58 -14.21
N ALA A 365 17.67 14.66 -15.11
CA ALA A 365 16.81 13.55 -15.50
C ALA A 365 16.43 12.66 -14.30
N ALA A 366 17.28 12.51 -13.29
CA ALA A 366 16.95 11.67 -12.12
C ALA A 366 15.90 12.30 -11.19
N ILE A 367 15.51 13.56 -11.42
CA ILE A 367 14.54 14.26 -10.58
C ILE A 367 13.14 13.76 -10.89
N VAL A 368 12.42 13.40 -9.82
CA VAL A 368 11.03 12.96 -9.82
C VAL A 368 10.19 14.03 -9.14
N TYR A 369 9.03 14.36 -9.69
CA TYR A 369 8.10 15.36 -9.18
C TYR A 369 6.80 14.71 -8.69
N TYR A 370 6.57 14.75 -7.38
CA TYR A 370 5.33 14.28 -6.76
C TYR A 370 4.35 15.44 -6.55
N VAL A 371 3.34 15.51 -7.40
CA VAL A 371 2.28 16.53 -7.36
C VAL A 371 1.19 16.12 -6.36
N PHE A 372 0.86 16.99 -5.42
CA PHE A 372 -0.08 16.63 -4.35
C PHE A 372 -1.27 17.58 -4.17
N ASP A 373 -1.28 18.72 -4.86
CA ASP A 373 -2.45 19.61 -4.93
C ASP A 373 -2.50 20.37 -6.25
N ALA A 374 -3.68 20.87 -6.60
CA ALA A 374 -3.94 21.68 -7.78
C ALA A 374 -4.88 22.84 -7.42
N PRO A 375 -4.33 23.98 -6.95
CA PRO A 375 -5.13 25.16 -6.61
C PRO A 375 -5.86 25.79 -7.82
N PHE A 376 -5.40 25.53 -9.04
CA PHE A 376 -6.03 25.98 -10.27
C PHE A 376 -5.90 24.88 -11.35
N LEU A 377 -6.96 24.60 -12.09
CA LEU A 377 -6.96 23.58 -13.15
C LEU A 377 -7.98 23.92 -14.25
N ASN A 378 -7.52 23.93 -15.51
CA ASN A 378 -8.29 24.15 -16.74
C ASN A 378 -9.31 25.30 -16.65
N GLY A 379 -8.83 26.50 -16.32
CA GLY A 379 -9.65 27.72 -16.21
C GLY A 379 -10.48 27.83 -14.93
N LEU A 380 -10.31 26.91 -13.98
CA LEU A 380 -11.02 26.91 -12.71
C LEU A 380 -10.06 27.19 -11.54
N ASP A 381 -10.38 28.21 -10.76
CA ASP A 381 -9.83 28.41 -9.41
C ASP A 381 -10.48 27.41 -8.46
N LEU A 382 -9.66 26.49 -7.97
CA LEU A 382 -10.05 25.43 -7.06
C LEU A 382 -9.68 25.75 -5.61
N ARG A 383 -9.14 26.94 -5.30
CA ARG A 383 -8.68 27.25 -3.94
C ARG A 383 -9.78 27.14 -2.89
N ARG A 384 -11.04 27.40 -3.27
CA ARG A 384 -12.22 27.28 -2.40
C ARG A 384 -12.87 25.89 -2.41
N VAL A 385 -12.41 24.99 -3.26
CA VAL A 385 -12.85 23.59 -3.31
C VAL A 385 -12.19 22.82 -2.19
N LEU A 386 -12.89 21.85 -1.60
CA LEU A 386 -12.35 21.02 -0.51
C LEU A 386 -11.22 20.11 -1.00
N LEU A 387 -10.22 19.87 -0.15
CA LEU A 387 -8.99 19.15 -0.48
C LEU A 387 -9.25 17.77 -1.08
N TRP A 388 -10.19 17.00 -0.52
CA TRP A 388 -10.50 15.67 -1.06
C TRP A 388 -10.98 15.72 -2.51
N SER A 389 -11.78 16.74 -2.88
CA SER A 389 -12.27 16.92 -4.25
C SER A 389 -11.17 17.42 -5.18
N ARG A 390 -10.32 18.35 -4.73
CA ARG A 390 -9.14 18.82 -5.49
C ARG A 390 -8.22 17.65 -5.84
N ARG A 391 -7.93 16.78 -4.85
CA ARG A 391 -7.13 15.57 -5.05
C ARG A 391 -7.79 14.59 -6.01
N ALA A 392 -9.11 14.42 -5.97
CA ALA A 392 -9.82 13.53 -6.88
C ALA A 392 -9.71 13.99 -8.35
N VAL A 393 -9.88 15.29 -8.63
CA VAL A 393 -9.72 15.81 -10.00
C VAL A 393 -8.27 15.83 -10.44
N LEU A 394 -7.34 16.11 -9.53
CA LEU A 394 -5.92 15.98 -9.81
C LEU A 394 -5.56 14.53 -10.16
N LYS A 395 -5.97 13.55 -9.36
CA LYS A 395 -5.74 12.12 -9.65
C LYS A 395 -6.33 11.72 -10.99
N ALA A 396 -7.54 12.19 -11.32
CA ALA A 396 -8.12 11.96 -12.62
C ALA A 396 -7.23 12.52 -13.73
N ALA A 397 -6.69 13.75 -13.59
CA ALA A 397 -5.79 14.35 -14.57
C ALA A 397 -4.51 13.51 -14.82
N PHE A 398 -4.12 12.64 -13.91
CA PHE A 398 -3.01 11.69 -14.07
C PHE A 398 -3.42 10.29 -14.56
N ALA A 399 -4.72 9.97 -14.61
CA ALA A 399 -5.19 8.63 -14.96
C ALA A 399 -4.93 8.29 -16.43
N GLY A 400 -4.45 7.06 -16.67
CA GLY A 400 -4.22 6.53 -18.02
C GLY A 400 -3.00 7.13 -18.73
N LYS A 401 -2.08 7.75 -17.99
CA LYS A 401 -0.83 8.31 -18.51
C LYS A 401 0.35 7.53 -17.94
N ASP A 402 1.26 7.10 -18.81
CA ASP A 402 2.56 6.58 -18.41
C ASP A 402 3.50 7.78 -18.22
N ASN A 403 3.73 8.13 -16.97
CA ASN A 403 4.62 9.20 -16.56
C ASN A 403 5.79 8.58 -15.80
N ASP A 404 7.01 8.83 -16.27
CA ASP A 404 8.21 8.32 -15.62
C ASP A 404 8.65 9.21 -14.45
N ARG A 405 8.45 10.52 -14.55
CA ARG A 405 9.00 11.50 -13.59
C ARG A 405 7.94 12.31 -12.88
N VAL A 406 6.75 12.49 -13.45
CA VAL A 406 5.70 13.32 -12.85
C VAL A 406 4.58 12.43 -12.31
N HIS A 407 4.50 12.34 -10.99
CA HIS A 407 3.60 11.41 -10.30
C HIS A 407 2.58 12.15 -9.46
N PHE A 408 1.35 11.64 -9.41
CA PHE A 408 0.40 12.04 -8.38
C PHE A 408 0.84 11.45 -7.02
N SER A 409 0.89 12.29 -5.99
CA SER A 409 1.19 11.85 -4.63
C SER A 409 -0.05 11.23 -3.98
N GLU A 410 -0.02 9.91 -3.85
CA GLU A 410 -1.06 9.15 -3.16
C GLU A 410 -1.10 9.47 -1.66
N ALA A 411 -2.31 9.42 -1.11
CA ALA A 411 -2.50 9.49 0.33
C ALA A 411 -2.47 8.06 0.90
N PHE A 412 -2.01 7.92 2.13
CA PHE A 412 -2.05 6.67 2.86
C PHE A 412 -3.49 6.36 3.29
N ASP A 413 -3.92 5.14 2.99
CA ASP A 413 -5.17 4.55 3.50
C ASP A 413 -4.84 3.65 4.72
N ILE A 414 -4.29 4.28 5.77
CA ILE A 414 -3.83 3.63 7.01
C ILE A 414 -4.30 4.47 8.20
N PRO A 415 -4.69 3.86 9.35
CA PRO A 415 -5.06 4.62 10.54
C PRO A 415 -3.97 5.61 11.02
N PRO A 416 -4.35 6.85 11.39
CA PRO A 416 -3.43 7.95 11.76
C PRO A 416 -2.36 7.60 12.79
N ALA A 417 -2.73 6.84 13.82
CA ALA A 417 -1.86 6.52 14.96
C ALA A 417 -0.63 5.69 14.60
N GLN A 418 -0.68 4.97 13.47
CA GLN A 418 0.41 4.07 13.05
C GLN A 418 1.26 4.66 11.91
N MET A 419 0.82 5.79 11.36
CA MET A 419 1.39 6.28 10.11
C MET A 419 2.73 6.97 10.29
N LEU A 420 2.87 7.77 11.34
CA LEU A 420 4.16 8.38 11.67
C LEU A 420 5.19 7.29 11.95
N ASP A 421 4.90 6.36 12.85
CA ASP A 421 5.81 5.24 13.18
C ASP A 421 6.15 4.35 11.99
N ALA A 422 5.22 4.13 11.06
CA ALA A 422 5.48 3.39 9.83
C ALA A 422 6.42 4.19 8.91
N ALA A 423 6.12 5.47 8.67
CA ALA A 423 6.96 6.35 7.87
C ALA A 423 8.40 6.42 8.43
N CYS A 424 8.54 6.49 9.75
CA CYS A 424 9.86 6.55 10.41
C CYS A 424 10.64 5.25 10.26
N ARG A 425 9.99 4.09 10.39
CA ARG A 425 10.63 2.79 10.18
C ARG A 425 11.03 2.55 8.73
N MET A 426 10.32 3.16 7.80
CA MET A 426 10.65 3.15 6.37
C MET A 426 11.74 4.16 5.99
N GLY A 427 12.29 4.91 6.95
CA GLY A 427 13.33 5.91 6.70
C GLY A 427 12.83 7.18 6.01
N LEU A 428 11.52 7.43 5.99
CA LEU A 428 10.94 8.67 5.46
C LEU A 428 11.15 9.82 6.45
N GLU A 429 11.14 11.07 5.96
CA GLU A 429 11.28 12.24 6.85
C GLU A 429 10.09 12.37 7.81
N GLY A 430 8.92 11.91 7.38
CA GLY A 430 7.70 11.88 8.18
C GLY A 430 6.45 11.84 7.32
N VAL A 431 5.39 12.45 7.84
CA VAL A 431 4.05 12.44 7.25
C VAL A 431 3.47 13.85 7.21
N MET A 432 2.77 14.17 6.14
CA MET A 432 1.94 15.36 6.03
C MET A 432 0.49 14.98 6.36
N ALA A 433 -0.08 15.52 7.42
CA ALA A 433 -1.52 15.39 7.71
C ALA A 433 -2.25 16.60 7.14
N LYS A 434 -3.32 16.40 6.38
CA LYS A 434 -4.10 17.48 5.78
C LYS A 434 -5.59 17.25 6.03
N ARG A 435 -6.31 18.26 6.50
CA ARG A 435 -7.77 18.19 6.69
C ARG A 435 -8.47 17.97 5.35
N ARG A 436 -9.23 16.88 5.21
CA ARG A 436 -9.92 16.53 3.96
C ARG A 436 -10.93 17.59 3.54
N ASP A 437 -11.55 18.22 4.51
CA ASP A 437 -12.54 19.29 4.38
C ASP A 437 -11.93 20.71 4.30
N SER A 438 -10.60 20.83 4.08
CA SER A 438 -9.95 22.14 4.00
C SER A 438 -9.87 22.71 2.59
N THR A 439 -10.02 24.03 2.48
CA THR A 439 -9.70 24.82 1.28
C THR A 439 -8.19 25.06 1.16
N TYR A 440 -7.72 25.47 -0.03
CA TYR A 440 -6.33 25.86 -0.22
C TYR A 440 -6.13 27.33 0.17
N VAL A 441 -5.21 27.58 1.11
CA VAL A 441 -4.93 28.93 1.62
C VAL A 441 -3.44 29.21 1.49
N SER A 442 -3.09 30.22 0.71
CA SER A 442 -1.72 30.72 0.62
C SER A 442 -1.27 31.25 1.97
N GLY A 443 -0.23 30.64 2.56
CA GLY A 443 0.22 30.95 3.92
C GLY A 443 0.15 29.75 4.87
N ARG A 444 0.60 29.97 6.11
CA ARG A 444 0.64 28.92 7.13
C ARG A 444 -0.74 28.70 7.74
N THR A 445 -1.14 27.43 7.83
CA THR A 445 -2.43 27.03 8.42
C THR A 445 -2.23 25.85 9.36
N GLU A 446 -3.24 25.57 10.19
CA GLU A 446 -3.35 24.31 10.93
C GLU A 446 -4.08 23.22 10.15
N HIS A 447 -4.61 23.55 8.96
CA HIS A 447 -5.24 22.57 8.08
C HIS A 447 -4.24 21.56 7.52
N TRP A 448 -2.98 21.97 7.39
CA TRP A 448 -1.86 21.10 7.02
C TRP A 448 -0.89 21.05 8.18
N LEU A 449 -0.57 19.84 8.63
CA LEU A 449 0.37 19.56 9.68
C LEU A 449 1.51 18.73 9.13
N LYS A 450 2.74 19.05 9.52
CA LYS A 450 3.91 18.21 9.27
C LYS A 450 4.27 17.48 10.56
N LEU A 451 4.34 16.16 10.47
CA LEU A 451 4.77 15.25 11.54
C LEU A 451 6.12 14.69 11.11
N LYS A 452 7.16 14.86 11.94
CA LYS A 452 8.53 14.47 11.59
C LYS A 452 8.97 13.25 12.40
N CYS A 453 9.75 12.39 11.76
CA CYS A 453 10.32 11.21 12.39
C CYS A 453 11.53 11.48 13.28
N SER A 454 12.26 12.55 12.97
CA SER A 454 13.39 13.01 13.76
C SER A 454 13.17 14.47 14.17
N LEU A 455 13.59 14.77 15.40
CA LEU A 455 13.72 16.16 15.85
C LEU A 455 15.00 16.70 15.20
N ARG A 456 14.86 17.69 14.33
CA ARG A 456 16.00 18.48 13.80
C ARG A 456 16.10 19.77 14.58
N GLN A 457 17.33 20.16 14.88
CA GLN A 457 17.68 21.46 15.44
C GLN A 457 18.56 22.20 14.44
N GLU A 458 18.39 23.52 14.35
CA GLU A 458 19.23 24.38 13.54
C GLU A 458 20.47 24.78 14.34
N PHE A 459 21.64 24.62 13.72
CA PHE A 459 22.92 25.05 14.26
C PHE A 459 23.59 25.96 13.24
N VAL A 460 24.30 26.99 13.71
CA VAL A 460 25.22 27.76 12.88
C VAL A 460 26.55 27.01 12.86
N VAL A 461 27.08 26.74 11.66
CA VAL A 461 28.42 26.16 11.54
C VAL A 461 29.45 27.24 11.84
N ILE A 462 30.12 27.15 12.99
CA ILE A 462 31.13 28.11 13.45
C ILE A 462 32.58 27.67 13.17
N GLY A 463 32.78 26.50 12.55
CA GLY A 463 34.10 25.96 12.19
C GLY A 463 34.02 24.57 11.56
N PHE A 464 35.13 24.11 10.96
CA PHE A 464 35.28 22.76 10.39
C PHE A 464 36.73 22.26 10.59
N THR A 465 36.96 20.96 10.40
CA THR A 465 38.31 20.34 10.41
C THR A 465 38.53 19.53 9.15
N ASP A 466 39.73 19.57 8.57
CA ASP A 466 40.07 18.77 7.39
C ASP A 466 40.16 17.27 7.72
N ARG A 467 39.82 16.44 6.73
CA ARG A 467 39.81 14.98 6.86
C ARG A 467 41.25 14.47 6.84
N SER A 468 41.74 13.87 7.94
CA SER A 468 43.05 13.23 7.97
C SER A 468 43.10 12.07 6.97
N GLY A 469 43.96 12.18 5.96
CA GLY A 469 44.01 11.30 4.80
C GLY A 469 44.35 9.84 5.11
N SER A 470 43.86 8.95 4.24
CA SER A 470 44.38 7.60 4.05
C SER A 470 45.11 7.58 2.70
N GLY A 471 46.43 7.42 2.75
CA GLY A 471 47.27 7.14 1.59
C GLY A 471 47.12 5.72 1.06
#